data_AF-A0A2Z6LJS8-F1
#
_entry.id   AF-A0A2Z6LJS8-F1
#
_cell.length_a   1.000
_cell.length_b   1.000
_cell.length_c   1.000
_cell.angle_alpha   90.00
_cell.angle_beta   90.00
_cell.angle_gamma   90.00
#
_symmetry.space_group_name_H-M   'P 1'
#
loop_
_entity.id
_entity.type
_entity.pdbx_description
1 polymer ?
#
loop_
_entity_poly.entity_id
_entity_poly.type
_entity_poly.pdbx_seq_one_letter_code
_entity_poly.pdbx_strand_id
1 'polypeptide(L)'
;MPSKSNGKLKATIQVEEEPVQQQQQQHQFSNQELAECLFKEDLAEALQFDIDYFDKSTPLWQAAKEYRAQLPAPPFYELYPSEEMFLEHQKIQMKLFLDRQATNLAIFRLQKNIHEYKMEQVNRNTQNLDLDLDPGFGPGSVQDPPKQG
;
A
#
# COMPACT_ATOMS: atom_id res chain seq x y z
N MET A 1 -29.67 -65.43 -36.07
CA MET A 1 -29.89 -63.97 -36.17
C MET A 1 -31.37 -63.70 -36.38
N PRO A 2 -31.99 -62.60 -35.91
CA PRO A 2 -31.77 -61.81 -34.67
C PRO A 2 -33.09 -61.43 -33.92
N SER A 3 -32.92 -60.69 -32.82
CA SER A 3 -33.81 -59.67 -32.22
C SER A 3 -35.19 -60.06 -31.63
N LYS A 4 -35.69 -59.49 -30.53
CA LYS A 4 -35.20 -58.52 -29.51
C LYS A 4 -36.27 -58.56 -28.39
N SER A 5 -35.90 -58.81 -27.14
CA SER A 5 -36.82 -58.71 -25.99
C SER A 5 -36.90 -57.27 -25.48
N ASN A 6 -38.15 -56.80 -25.30
CA ASN A 6 -38.48 -55.52 -24.67
C ASN A 6 -38.32 -55.63 -23.15
N GLY A 7 -37.17 -55.17 -22.63
CA GLY A 7 -36.93 -55.02 -21.20
C GLY A 7 -36.94 -53.54 -20.83
N LYS A 8 -38.01 -53.08 -20.19
CA LYS A 8 -38.18 -51.72 -19.65
C LYS A 8 -37.31 -51.58 -18.40
N LEU A 9 -36.10 -51.03 -18.54
CA LEU A 9 -35.19 -50.80 -17.41
C LEU A 9 -35.56 -49.47 -16.72
N LYS A 10 -36.08 -49.55 -15.49
CA LYS A 10 -36.15 -48.42 -14.56
C LYS A 10 -34.72 -48.15 -14.08
N ALA A 11 -34.13 -47.03 -14.49
CA ALA A 11 -32.87 -46.56 -13.93
C ALA A 11 -33.16 -45.97 -12.54
N THR A 12 -32.93 -46.76 -11.50
CA THR A 12 -32.74 -46.24 -10.14
C THR A 12 -31.35 -45.61 -10.11
N ILE A 13 -31.29 -44.28 -10.09
CA ILE A 13 -30.03 -43.55 -9.85
C ILE A 13 -29.71 -43.77 -8.37
N GLN A 14 -28.83 -44.71 -8.08
CA GLN A 14 -28.10 -44.70 -6.82
C GLN A 14 -27.08 -43.58 -6.97
N VAL A 15 -27.30 -42.48 -6.26
CA VAL A 15 -26.26 -41.48 -6.04
C VAL A 15 -25.24 -42.17 -5.13
N GLU A 16 -24.18 -42.71 -5.72
CA GLU A 16 -22.95 -42.93 -4.98
C GLU A 16 -22.53 -41.55 -4.49
N GLU A 17 -22.78 -41.25 -3.22
CA GLU A 17 -21.99 -40.26 -2.50
C GLU A 17 -20.55 -40.79 -2.52
N GLU A 18 -19.80 -40.41 -3.56
CA GLU A 18 -18.36 -40.45 -3.47
C GLU A 18 -17.99 -39.72 -2.17
N PRO A 19 -17.24 -40.34 -1.24
CA PRO A 19 -16.65 -39.57 -0.17
C PRO A 19 -15.81 -38.51 -0.86
N VAL A 20 -16.20 -37.24 -0.69
CA VAL A 20 -15.33 -36.10 -0.98
C VAL A 20 -14.15 -36.28 -0.05
N GLN A 21 -13.18 -37.08 -0.49
CA GLN A 21 -11.82 -37.02 -0.01
C GLN A 21 -11.40 -35.60 -0.36
N GLN A 22 -11.58 -34.71 0.62
CA GLN A 22 -10.83 -33.48 0.72
C GLN A 22 -9.37 -33.91 0.65
N GLN A 23 -8.84 -33.99 -0.56
CA GLN A 23 -7.42 -33.92 -0.79
C GLN A 23 -7.02 -32.54 -0.26
N GLN A 24 -6.69 -32.50 1.03
CA GLN A 24 -5.75 -31.54 1.56
C GLN A 24 -4.44 -31.78 0.80
N GLN A 25 -4.38 -31.27 -0.43
CA GLN A 25 -3.10 -30.97 -1.06
C GLN A 25 -2.48 -29.99 -0.08
N GLN A 26 -1.53 -30.47 0.71
CA GLN A 26 -0.65 -29.61 1.49
C GLN A 26 0.02 -28.70 0.48
N HIS A 27 -0.52 -27.49 0.31
CA HIS A 27 0.09 -26.48 -0.51
C HIS A 27 1.43 -26.17 0.15
N GLN A 28 2.51 -26.71 -0.41
CA GLN A 28 3.84 -26.51 0.11
C GLN A 28 4.25 -25.10 -0.34
N PHE A 29 4.20 -24.14 0.57
CA PHE A 29 4.60 -22.77 0.30
C PHE A 29 6.06 -22.73 -0.15
N SER A 30 6.36 -21.91 -1.14
CA SER A 30 7.73 -21.70 -1.60
C SER A 30 8.54 -20.95 -0.54
N ASN A 31 9.85 -21.15 -0.51
CA ASN A 31 10.75 -20.41 0.39
C ASN A 31 10.62 -18.89 0.21
N GLN A 32 10.30 -18.43 -0.99
CA GLN A 32 10.08 -17.00 -1.26
C GLN A 32 8.82 -16.48 -0.56
N GLU A 33 7.69 -17.19 -0.66
CA GLU A 33 6.44 -16.78 0.01
C GLU A 33 6.59 -16.76 1.54
N LEU A 34 7.30 -17.74 2.09
CA LEU A 34 7.62 -17.79 3.52
C LEU A 34 8.51 -16.62 3.94
N ALA A 35 9.55 -16.31 3.15
CA ALA A 35 10.45 -15.20 3.41
C ALA A 35 9.73 -13.84 3.33
N GLU A 36 8.84 -13.65 2.36
CA GLU A 36 8.04 -12.43 2.22
C GLU A 36 7.07 -12.24 3.40
N CYS A 37 6.47 -13.33 3.90
CA CYS A 37 5.62 -13.30 5.09
C CYS A 37 6.40 -12.85 6.32
N LEU A 38 7.57 -13.46 6.57
CA LEU A 38 8.46 -13.09 7.69
C LEU A 38 8.99 -11.66 7.57
N PHE A 39 9.37 -11.23 6.36
CA PHE A 39 9.88 -9.89 6.12
C PHE A 39 8.85 -8.82 6.47
N LYS A 40 7.59 -9.01 6.09
CA LYS A 40 6.52 -8.06 6.42
C LYS A 40 6.31 -7.96 7.93
N GLU A 41 6.45 -9.06 8.64
CA GLU A 41 6.29 -9.12 10.10
C GLU A 41 7.47 -8.44 10.82
N ASP A 42 8.70 -8.76 10.43
CA ASP A 42 9.92 -8.11 10.93
C ASP A 42 9.87 -6.59 10.69
N LEU A 43 9.39 -6.17 9.50
CA LEU A 43 9.22 -4.77 9.16
C LEU A 43 8.16 -4.09 10.04
N ALA A 44 7.06 -4.77 10.33
CA ALA A 44 6.01 -4.23 11.19
C ALA A 44 6.50 -4.05 12.64
N GLU A 45 7.30 -4.99 13.14
CA GLU A 45 7.95 -4.88 14.45
C GLU A 45 8.96 -3.72 14.48
N ALA A 46 9.82 -3.61 13.47
CA ALA A 46 10.81 -2.54 13.37
C ALA A 46 10.18 -1.15 13.28
N LEU A 47 9.03 -1.03 12.63
CA LEU A 47 8.27 0.22 12.49
C LEU A 47 7.29 0.46 13.65
N GLN A 48 7.21 -0.44 14.62
CA GLN A 48 6.33 -0.34 15.80
C GLN A 48 4.87 -0.06 15.44
N PHE A 49 4.33 -0.76 14.44
CA PHE A 49 2.91 -0.62 14.11
C PHE A 49 2.04 -1.23 15.23
N ASP A 50 1.16 -0.43 15.83
CA ASP A 50 0.22 -0.82 16.90
C ASP A 50 -0.93 -1.75 16.45
N ILE A 51 -0.93 -2.21 15.20
CA ILE A 51 -2.00 -3.01 14.60
C ILE A 51 -1.46 -4.41 14.30
N ASP A 52 -2.12 -5.44 14.82
CA ASP A 52 -1.82 -6.84 14.50
C ASP A 52 -2.36 -7.14 13.08
N TYR A 53 -1.54 -6.82 12.08
CA TYR A 53 -1.87 -7.01 10.65
C TYR A 53 -1.84 -8.49 10.22
N PHE A 54 -1.33 -9.40 11.06
CA PHE A 54 -1.12 -10.79 10.69
C PHE A 54 -2.17 -11.71 11.31
N ASP A 55 -2.94 -12.37 10.45
CA ASP A 55 -3.82 -13.46 10.89
C ASP A 55 -2.98 -14.72 11.18
N LYS A 56 -2.74 -14.94 12.49
CA LYS A 56 -1.94 -16.05 13.03
C LYS A 56 -2.59 -17.42 12.84
N SER A 57 -3.85 -17.46 12.42
CA SER A 57 -4.55 -18.72 12.08
C SER A 57 -4.26 -19.19 10.65
N THR A 58 -3.64 -18.35 9.82
CA THR A 58 -3.37 -18.70 8.42
C THR A 58 -2.28 -19.78 8.31
N PRO A 59 -2.46 -20.78 7.41
CA PRO A 59 -1.43 -21.79 7.16
C PRO A 59 -0.09 -21.21 6.71
N LEU A 60 -0.12 -20.10 5.97
CA LEU A 60 1.10 -19.39 5.53
C LEU A 60 1.88 -18.84 6.72
N TRP A 61 1.21 -18.21 7.69
CA TRP A 61 1.86 -17.68 8.88
C TRP A 61 2.45 -18.80 9.74
N GLN A 62 1.70 -19.89 9.94
CA GLN A 62 2.19 -21.06 10.69
C GLN A 62 3.44 -21.68 10.03
N ALA A 63 3.38 -21.93 8.72
CA ALA A 63 4.52 -22.44 7.95
C ALA A 63 5.72 -21.48 7.97
N ALA A 64 5.47 -20.16 7.92
CA ALA A 64 6.51 -19.14 8.00
C ALA A 64 7.20 -19.14 9.37
N LYS A 65 6.46 -19.32 10.47
CA LYS A 65 7.03 -19.43 11.82
C LYS A 65 7.84 -20.70 12.02
N GLU A 66 7.36 -21.83 11.51
CA GLU A 66 8.12 -23.08 11.52
C GLU A 66 9.43 -22.95 10.71
N TYR A 67 9.38 -22.28 9.56
CA TYR A 67 10.57 -21.98 8.77
C TYR A 67 11.54 -21.03 9.50
N ARG A 68 11.04 -19.97 10.15
CA ARG A 68 11.85 -19.05 10.97
C ARG A 68 12.59 -19.77 12.09
N ALA A 69 11.96 -20.77 12.72
CA ALA A 69 12.57 -21.55 13.81
C ALA A 69 13.72 -22.45 13.33
N GLN A 70 13.76 -22.82 12.03
CA GLN A 70 14.84 -23.59 11.43
C GLN A 70 16.02 -22.71 10.99
N LEU A 71 15.77 -21.41 10.79
CA LEU A 71 16.80 -20.47 10.40
C LEU A 71 17.61 -20.01 11.63
N PRO A 72 18.91 -19.77 11.46
CA PRO A 72 19.68 -19.10 12.51
C PRO A 72 19.05 -17.72 12.79
N ALA A 73 19.09 -17.31 14.05
CA ALA A 73 18.64 -15.97 14.42
C ALA A 73 19.35 -14.92 13.52
N PRO A 74 18.61 -13.93 13.00
CA PRO A 74 19.24 -12.89 12.19
C PRO A 74 20.35 -12.22 13.01
N PRO A 75 21.54 -12.02 12.42
CA PRO A 75 22.64 -11.42 13.16
C PRO A 75 22.27 -9.98 13.52
N PHE A 76 22.70 -9.53 14.71
CA PHE A 76 22.45 -8.16 15.18
C PHE A 76 23.06 -7.10 14.25
N TYR A 77 24.08 -7.48 13.48
CA TYR A 77 24.76 -6.66 12.48
C TYR A 77 24.92 -7.45 11.18
N GLU A 78 24.89 -6.76 10.05
CA GLU A 78 25.19 -7.38 8.76
C GLU A 78 26.61 -7.98 8.79
N LEU A 79 26.69 -9.26 8.39
CA LEU A 79 27.96 -9.97 8.24
C LEU A 79 28.38 -9.90 6.78
N TYR A 80 29.57 -9.34 6.54
CA TYR A 80 30.15 -9.27 5.20
C TYR A 80 31.21 -10.38 5.05
N PRO A 81 31.20 -11.16 3.96
CA PRO A 81 32.13 -12.27 3.77
C PRO A 81 33.60 -11.86 3.66
N SER A 82 33.86 -10.60 3.27
CA SER A 82 35.21 -10.05 3.13
C SER A 82 35.20 -8.54 3.40
N GLU A 83 36.38 -7.99 3.67
CA GLU A 83 36.59 -6.55 3.77
C GLU A 83 36.22 -5.82 2.47
N GLU A 84 36.53 -6.42 1.32
CA GLU A 84 36.21 -5.84 0.00
C GLU A 84 34.70 -5.68 -0.20
N MET A 85 33.91 -6.71 0.14
CA MET A 85 32.45 -6.66 0.07
C MET A 85 31.85 -5.64 1.05
N PHE A 86 32.43 -5.52 2.24
CA PHE A 86 32.03 -4.49 3.20
C PHE A 86 32.27 -3.08 2.64
N LEU A 87 33.47 -2.82 2.11
CA LEU A 87 33.82 -1.52 1.55
C LEU A 87 33.00 -1.18 0.32
N GLU A 88 32.70 -2.15 -0.54
CA GLU A 88 31.81 -1.96 -1.70
C GLU A 88 30.38 -1.62 -1.25
N HIS A 89 29.85 -2.35 -0.27
CA HIS A 89 28.54 -2.04 0.32
C HIS A 89 28.51 -0.62 0.88
N GLN A 90 29.52 -0.21 1.65
CA GLN A 90 29.60 1.15 2.22
C GLN A 90 29.63 2.23 1.12
N LYS A 91 30.34 2.00 0.02
CA LYS A 91 30.36 2.92 -1.14
C LYS A 91 28.98 3.05 -1.77
N ILE A 92 28.27 1.93 -1.94
CA ILE A 92 26.91 1.92 -2.50
C ILE A 92 25.95 2.67 -1.59
N GLN A 93 25.98 2.39 -0.28
CA GLN A 93 25.12 3.08 0.70
C GLN A 93 25.39 4.59 0.72
N MET A 94 26.66 4.99 0.71
CA MET A 94 27.03 6.40 0.68
C MET A 94 26.48 7.09 -0.58
N LYS A 95 26.61 6.45 -1.74
CA LYS A 95 26.05 6.97 -2.99
C LYS A 95 24.54 7.14 -2.90
N LEU A 96 23.82 6.10 -2.46
CA LEU A 96 22.36 6.15 -2.30
C LEU A 96 21.92 7.24 -1.32
N PHE A 97 22.67 7.43 -0.24
CA PHE A 97 22.41 8.49 0.72
C PHE A 97 22.56 9.89 0.11
N LEU A 98 23.65 10.13 -0.62
CA LEU A 98 23.90 11.41 -1.30
C LEU A 98 22.84 11.69 -2.37
N ASP A 99 22.47 10.68 -3.16
CA ASP A 99 21.42 10.79 -4.18
C ASP A 99 20.08 11.18 -3.53
N ARG A 100 19.69 10.52 -2.42
CA ARG A 100 18.48 10.89 -1.65
C ARG A 100 18.54 12.31 -1.12
N GLN A 101 19.70 12.75 -0.60
CA GLN A 101 19.89 14.12 -0.14
C GLN A 101 19.67 15.14 -1.26
N ALA A 102 20.26 14.88 -2.43
CA ALA A 102 20.12 15.74 -3.60
C ALA A 102 18.66 15.82 -4.08
N THR A 103 17.97 14.68 -4.15
CA THR A 103 16.54 14.62 -4.50
C THR A 103 15.69 15.39 -3.49
N ASN A 104 15.88 15.18 -2.19
CA ASN A 104 15.12 15.88 -1.16
C ASN A 104 15.33 17.40 -1.21
N LEU A 105 16.57 17.84 -1.45
CA LEU A 105 16.86 19.26 -1.61
C LEU A 105 16.20 19.85 -2.86
N ALA A 106 16.16 19.10 -3.96
CA ALA A 106 15.47 19.52 -5.18
C ALA A 106 13.96 19.64 -4.96
N ILE A 107 13.34 18.66 -4.26
CA ILE A 107 11.93 18.70 -3.88
C ILE A 107 11.64 19.93 -3.00
N PHE A 108 12.47 20.18 -1.99
CA PHE A 108 12.31 21.35 -1.13
C PHE A 108 12.37 22.66 -1.91
N ARG A 109 13.36 22.82 -2.80
CA ARG A 109 13.48 24.01 -3.66
C ARG A 109 12.25 24.19 -4.55
N LEU A 110 11.74 23.10 -5.13
CA LEU A 110 10.53 23.14 -5.96
C LEU A 110 9.31 23.56 -5.13
N GLN A 111 9.12 22.97 -3.95
CA GLN A 111 8.01 23.30 -3.04
C GLN A 111 8.07 24.76 -2.61
N LYS A 112 9.27 25.28 -2.29
CA LYS A 112 9.49 26.68 -1.97
C LYS A 112 9.07 27.59 -3.13
N ASN A 113 9.53 27.30 -4.35
CA ASN A 113 9.19 28.10 -5.53
C ASN A 113 7.68 28.09 -5.82
N ILE A 114 7.03 26.93 -5.67
CA ILE A 114 5.57 26.80 -5.83
C ILE A 114 4.84 27.64 -4.78
N HIS A 115 5.31 27.62 -3.53
CA HIS A 115 4.74 28.41 -2.46
C HIS A 115 4.88 29.92 -2.73
N GLU A 116 6.07 30.38 -3.12
CA GLU A 116 6.32 31.78 -3.49
C GLU A 116 5.43 32.22 -4.66
N TYR A 117 5.33 31.41 -5.72
CA TYR A 117 4.44 31.69 -6.85
C TYR A 117 2.97 31.79 -6.41
N LYS A 118 2.49 30.89 -5.54
CA LYS A 118 1.12 30.97 -5.01
C LYS A 118 0.90 32.26 -4.20
N MET A 119 1.87 32.66 -3.38
CA MET A 119 1.79 33.90 -2.61
C MET A 119 1.79 35.14 -3.51
N GLU A 120 2.58 35.16 -4.58
CA GLU A 120 2.52 36.22 -5.59
C GLU A 120 1.17 36.27 -6.32
N GLN A 121 0.59 35.13 -6.68
CA GLN A 121 -0.73 35.07 -7.32
C GLN A 121 -1.83 35.56 -6.38
N VAL A 122 -1.80 35.15 -5.10
CA VAL A 122 -2.71 35.67 -4.09
C VAL A 122 -2.55 37.18 -3.98
N ASN A 123 -1.31 37.70 -3.86
CA ASN A 123 -1.06 39.14 -3.76
C ASN A 123 -1.55 39.93 -4.99
N ARG A 124 -1.34 39.42 -6.20
CA ARG A 124 -1.89 40.03 -7.43
C ARG A 124 -3.42 40.03 -7.45
N ASN A 125 -4.04 38.93 -6.99
CA ASN A 125 -5.50 38.85 -6.93
C ASN A 125 -6.08 39.79 -5.86
N THR A 126 -5.40 39.99 -4.73
CA THR A 126 -5.79 41.00 -3.74
C THR A 126 -5.63 42.42 -4.29
N GLN A 127 -4.53 42.72 -4.98
CA GLN A 127 -4.31 44.03 -5.62
C GLN A 127 -5.33 44.34 -6.73
N ASN A 128 -5.77 43.33 -7.48
CA ASN A 128 -6.84 43.49 -8.46
C ASN A 128 -8.22 43.65 -7.81
N LEU A 129 -8.47 43.06 -6.62
CA LEU A 129 -9.68 43.31 -5.85
C LEU A 129 -9.74 44.74 -5.29
N ASP A 130 -8.60 45.31 -4.89
CA ASP A 130 -8.51 46.69 -4.39
C ASP A 130 -8.64 47.76 -5.49
N LEU A 131 -8.57 47.36 -6.78
CA LEU A 131 -8.76 48.26 -7.93
C LEU A 131 -10.22 48.39 -8.40
N ASP A 132 -11.12 47.54 -7.90
CA ASP A 132 -12.57 47.58 -8.20
C ASP A 132 -13.42 48.28 -7.12
N LEU A 133 -12.80 48.94 -6.14
CA LEU A 133 -13.49 49.88 -5.28
C LEU A 133 -13.61 51.25 -5.97
N ASP A 134 -14.63 51.34 -6.83
CA ASP A 134 -15.16 52.56 -7.41
C ASP A 134 -15.37 53.64 -6.31
N PRO A 135 -14.78 54.84 -6.38
CA PRO A 135 -14.93 55.88 -5.36
C PRO A 135 -16.30 56.60 -5.42
N GLY A 136 -17.31 55.97 -6.02
CA GLY A 136 -18.53 56.61 -6.49
C GLY A 136 -19.74 56.64 -5.55
N PHE A 137 -19.71 56.05 -4.36
CA PHE A 137 -20.88 56.06 -3.46
C PHE A 137 -20.58 56.68 -2.10
N GLY A 138 -20.79 57.99 -2.04
CA GLY A 138 -20.99 58.73 -0.80
C GLY A 138 -22.28 58.31 -0.06
N PRO A 139 -22.47 58.75 1.20
CA PRO A 139 -23.44 58.16 2.10
C PRO A 139 -24.86 58.69 1.85
N GLY A 140 -25.82 57.77 1.80
CA GLY A 140 -27.19 58.03 2.27
C GLY A 140 -28.20 58.53 1.23
N SER A 141 -29.12 57.65 0.86
CA SER A 141 -30.56 57.97 0.83
C SER A 141 -31.35 56.67 0.91
N VAL A 142 -31.95 56.43 2.08
CA VAL A 142 -32.97 55.41 2.29
C VAL A 142 -34.19 55.83 1.45
N GLN A 143 -34.56 55.03 0.46
CA GLN A 143 -35.86 55.14 -0.20
C GLN A 143 -36.73 53.99 0.31
N ASP A 144 -37.77 54.37 1.06
CA ASP A 144 -38.78 53.45 1.61
C ASP A 144 -39.48 52.65 0.50
N PRO A 145 -39.90 51.40 0.77
CA PRO A 145 -40.60 50.59 -0.21
C PRO A 145 -42.03 51.11 -0.45
N PRO A 146 -42.61 50.87 -1.65
CA PRO A 146 -43.91 51.41 -2.01
C PRO A 146 -45.03 50.71 -1.24
N LYS A 147 -45.97 51.50 -0.71
CA LYS A 147 -47.23 50.99 -0.13
C LYS A 147 -48.11 50.44 -1.25
N GLN A 148 -48.44 49.15 -1.15
CA GLN A 148 -49.47 48.50 -1.98
C GLN A 148 -50.84 49.08 -1.62
N GLY A 149 -51.62 49.41 -2.66
CA GLY A 149 -53.05 49.71 -2.58
C GLY A 149 -53.87 48.55 -3.12
#